data_AF-A0A2V6QB05-F1
#
_entry.id   AF-A0A2V6QB05-F1
#
_cell.length_a   1.000
_cell.length_b   1.000
_cell.length_c   1.000
_cell.angle_alpha   90.00
_cell.angle_beta   90.00
_cell.angle_gamma   90.00
#
_symmetry.space_group_name_H-M   'P 1'
#
loop_
_entity.id
_entity.type
_entity.pdbx_description
1 polymer ?
#
loop_
_entity_poly.entity_id
_entity_poly.type
_entity_poly.pdbx_seq_one_letter_code
_entity_poly.pdbx_strand_id
1 'polypeptide(L)'
;IEAGPTVFRAQGQTMKFKGFTAIYVESREDEDPSIEEDAESAIPPLEEGEVLGVLGLDPKQHFTQAPPRFTEASLIKKLEEDGIGRPSTYASILGTIINDRGYVHRERRTLSPTQLGIEVTDLLMPFFKDIMDVEFTAQMEGELDKVEEGELKWSDAVQDFYTPFQKDLKAAEKGMPELKGGVETGEACPECGEPLKERWGRFGKFIACSAYPECKYKKNLPGSERPEDEPTDEKCPTCERPMVIKHGRFGKFIACSGYPECKTTKPITLGIECPECHKGQIVERRSRKGRTFFGCSAYPDCKFVLWQRPVQEPCPKCAAPFLTERVARGRRTQKCWREGCDFSREAEITVA
;
A
#
# COMPACT_ATOMS: atom_id res chain seq x y z
N ILE A 1 -27.79 13.66 32.20
CA ILE A 1 -28.90 14.58 31.86
C ILE A 1 -30.15 13.72 31.75
N GLU A 2 -31.12 13.93 32.65
CA GLU A 2 -32.36 13.16 32.69
C GLU A 2 -33.45 13.86 31.86
N ALA A 3 -34.14 13.11 31.00
CA ALA A 3 -35.26 13.60 30.22
C ALA A 3 -36.35 12.52 30.17
N GLY A 4 -37.37 12.64 31.02
CA GLY A 4 -38.43 11.63 31.16
C GLY A 4 -37.84 10.25 31.51
N PRO A 5 -38.11 9.18 30.73
CA PRO A 5 -37.56 7.84 30.98
C PRO A 5 -36.13 7.63 30.43
N THR A 6 -35.48 8.67 29.89
CA THR A 6 -34.20 8.55 29.19
C THR A 6 -33.07 9.27 29.90
N VAL A 7 -31.85 8.78 29.72
CA VAL A 7 -30.62 9.35 30.29
C VAL A 7 -29.64 9.64 29.17
N PHE A 8 -29.25 10.90 29.03
CA PHE A 8 -28.20 11.35 28.11
C PHE A 8 -26.90 11.57 28.87
N ARG A 9 -25.78 11.20 28.24
CA ARG A 9 -24.43 11.37 28.76
C ARG A 9 -23.64 12.32 27.86
N ALA A 10 -22.97 13.29 28.48
CA ALA A 10 -21.97 14.13 27.83
C ALA A 10 -20.65 13.96 28.60
N GLN A 11 -19.53 13.88 27.88
CA GLN A 11 -18.19 13.83 28.44
C GLN A 11 -17.35 14.87 27.73
N GLY A 12 -16.47 15.52 28.48
CA GLY A 12 -15.63 16.58 27.94
C GLY A 12 -14.42 16.80 28.82
N GLN A 13 -13.43 17.45 28.22
CA GLN A 13 -12.11 17.65 28.80
C GLN A 13 -11.65 19.08 28.48
N THR A 14 -10.95 19.70 29.42
CA THR A 14 -10.39 21.05 29.24
C THR A 14 -8.94 21.06 29.66
N MET A 15 -8.07 21.51 28.76
CA MET A 15 -6.64 21.61 29.01
C MET A 15 -6.36 22.74 30.01
N LYS A 16 -5.99 22.38 31.24
CA LYS A 16 -5.63 23.36 32.29
C LYS A 16 -4.24 23.96 32.08
N PHE A 17 -3.31 23.21 31.50
CA PHE A 17 -1.93 23.64 31.27
C PHE A 17 -1.36 22.96 30.03
N LYS A 18 -0.73 23.74 29.14
CA LYS A 18 -0.23 23.24 27.86
C LYS A 18 1.01 22.35 28.00
N GLY A 19 1.90 22.60 28.96
CA GLY A 19 3.11 21.79 29.15
C GLY A 19 3.90 21.59 27.85
N PHE A 20 4.30 20.35 27.56
CA PHE A 20 5.06 20.00 26.35
C PHE A 20 4.26 20.22 25.04
N THR A 21 2.93 20.22 25.09
CA THR A 21 2.08 20.49 23.92
C THR A 21 2.20 21.94 23.41
N ALA A 22 2.81 22.83 24.19
CA ALA A 22 3.18 24.17 23.73
C ALA A 22 4.28 24.17 22.65
N ILE A 23 5.09 23.10 22.59
CA ILE A 23 6.25 22.99 21.69
C ILE A 23 6.08 21.80 20.72
N TYR A 24 5.36 20.76 21.11
CA TYR A 24 5.16 19.57 20.31
C TYR A 24 3.72 19.08 20.38
N VAL A 25 3.02 19.15 19.26
CA VAL A 25 1.70 18.53 19.08
C VAL A 25 1.91 17.31 18.21
N GLU A 26 1.69 16.12 18.77
CA GLU A 26 1.65 14.91 17.96
C GLU A 26 0.59 15.08 16.88
N SER A 27 0.99 14.89 15.63
CA SER A 27 0.04 14.77 14.55
C SER A 27 -0.70 13.46 14.82
N ARG A 28 -1.94 13.52 15.30
CA ARG A 28 -2.82 12.35 15.28
C ARG A 28 -2.98 12.01 13.80
N GLU A 29 -2.26 10.98 13.33
CA GLU A 29 -2.44 10.51 11.96
C GLU A 29 -3.87 9.98 11.84
N ASP A 30 -4.55 10.39 10.78
CA ASP A 30 -5.94 10.07 10.44
C ASP A 30 -6.15 8.56 10.17
N GLU A 31 -5.94 7.70 11.17
CA GLU A 31 -6.02 6.23 11.01
C GLU A 31 -7.05 5.53 11.89
N ASP A 32 -7.98 6.25 12.53
CA ASP A 32 -9.18 5.62 13.06
C ASP A 32 -10.43 6.52 12.94
N PRO A 33 -11.29 6.30 11.93
CA PRO A 33 -12.58 6.97 11.84
C PRO A 33 -13.58 6.52 12.92
N SER A 34 -13.24 5.54 13.77
CA SER A 34 -14.06 5.14 14.93
C SER A 34 -13.75 5.93 16.20
N ILE A 35 -12.64 6.68 16.23
CA ILE A 35 -12.46 7.74 17.20
C ILE A 35 -13.20 8.94 16.63
N GLU A 36 -14.53 8.99 16.85
CA GLU A 36 -15.23 10.26 16.84
C GLU A 36 -14.38 11.21 17.67
N GLU A 37 -14.10 12.38 17.12
CA GLU A 37 -13.33 13.40 17.78
C GLU A 37 -13.86 13.56 19.21
N ASP A 38 -13.14 13.03 20.20
CA ASP A 38 -12.97 13.68 21.48
C ASP A 38 -12.14 14.95 21.20
N ALA A 39 -12.67 15.79 20.30
CA ALA A 39 -12.45 17.21 20.29
C ALA A 39 -12.60 17.61 21.75
N GLU A 40 -11.67 18.43 22.20
CA GLU A 40 -11.69 19.07 23.51
C GLU A 40 -12.97 19.92 23.62
N SER A 41 -14.12 19.28 23.71
CA SER A 41 -15.40 19.90 23.94
C SER A 41 -15.39 20.22 25.41
N ALA A 42 -14.91 21.43 25.69
CA ALA A 42 -15.12 22.04 26.98
C ALA A 42 -16.63 22.03 27.26
N ILE A 43 -17.03 21.32 28.31
CA ILE A 43 -18.41 21.36 28.77
C ILE A 43 -18.57 22.68 29.52
N PRO A 44 -19.67 23.44 29.29
CA PRO A 44 -19.96 24.61 30.09
C PRO A 44 -20.08 24.25 31.58
N PRO A 45 -19.81 25.18 32.50
CA PRO A 45 -20.11 24.93 33.91
C PRO A 45 -21.62 24.66 34.06
N LEU A 46 -21.98 23.55 34.71
CA LEU A 46 -23.35 23.12 34.96
C LEU A 46 -23.52 22.79 36.44
N GLU A 47 -24.71 23.05 36.99
CA GLU A 47 -25.06 22.71 38.38
C GLU A 47 -26.02 21.52 38.47
N GLU A 48 -25.96 20.79 39.59
CA GLU A 48 -26.88 19.67 39.84
C GLU A 48 -28.32 20.20 39.98
N GLY A 49 -29.25 19.66 39.18
CA GLY A 49 -30.64 20.10 39.13
C GLY A 49 -30.93 21.25 38.16
N GLU A 50 -29.93 21.72 37.41
CA GLU A 50 -30.12 22.75 36.39
C GLU A 50 -31.07 22.28 35.26
N VAL A 51 -32.03 23.13 34.90
CA VAL A 51 -33.01 22.83 33.85
C VAL A 51 -32.44 23.23 32.49
N LEU A 52 -32.17 22.23 31.64
CA LEU A 52 -31.61 22.43 30.30
C LEU A 52 -32.71 22.45 29.23
N GLY A 53 -32.61 23.41 28.29
CA GLY A 53 -33.47 23.48 27.12
C GLY A 53 -32.97 22.58 25.99
N VAL A 54 -33.85 21.76 25.42
CA VAL A 54 -33.53 20.93 24.24
C VAL A 54 -33.49 21.81 23.00
N LEU A 55 -32.33 21.95 22.38
CA LEU A 55 -32.15 22.72 21.14
C LEU A 55 -32.47 21.91 19.88
N GLY A 56 -32.22 20.59 19.90
CA GLY A 56 -32.46 19.69 18.79
C GLY A 56 -32.09 18.25 19.13
N LEU A 57 -32.57 17.31 18.32
CA LEU A 57 -32.22 15.89 18.39
C LEU A 57 -31.73 15.46 17.00
N ASP A 58 -30.49 14.97 16.92
CA ASP A 58 -29.87 14.50 15.67
C ASP A 58 -29.64 12.98 15.74
N PRO A 59 -30.57 12.16 15.20
CA PRO A 59 -30.43 10.72 15.23
C PRO A 59 -29.39 10.26 14.20
N LYS A 60 -28.26 9.74 14.67
CA LYS A 60 -27.20 9.17 13.83
C LYS A 60 -27.27 7.64 13.80
N GLN A 61 -27.14 7.08 12.60
CA GLN A 61 -26.99 5.64 12.41
C GLN A 61 -25.51 5.31 12.26
N HIS A 62 -25.03 4.34 13.05
CA HIS A 62 -23.65 3.86 13.02
C HIS A 62 -23.60 2.39 12.59
N PHE A 63 -22.48 2.01 11.99
CA PHE A 63 -22.14 0.63 11.66
C PHE A 63 -20.83 0.26 12.37
N THR A 64 -20.71 -1.01 12.77
CA THR A 64 -19.43 -1.55 13.25
C THR A 64 -18.45 -1.61 12.09
N GLN A 65 -17.25 -1.07 12.29
CA GLN A 65 -16.18 -1.15 11.32
C GLN A 65 -15.29 -2.35 11.63
N ALA A 66 -14.74 -2.95 10.58
CA ALA A 66 -13.71 -3.97 10.74
C ALA A 66 -12.41 -3.33 11.29
N PRO A 67 -11.52 -4.11 11.93
CA PRO A 67 -10.23 -3.60 12.36
C PRO A 67 -9.47 -2.92 11.22
N PRO A 68 -8.81 -1.77 11.48
CA PRO A 68 -8.06 -1.07 10.45
C PRO A 68 -6.90 -1.94 9.95
N ARG A 69 -6.60 -1.82 8.66
CA ARG A 69 -5.42 -2.48 8.09
C ARG A 69 -4.14 -1.81 8.60
N PHE A 70 -3.08 -2.60 8.68
CA PHE A 70 -1.76 -2.07 8.99
C PHE A 70 -1.26 -1.11 7.90
N THR A 71 -0.57 -0.08 8.35
CA THR A 71 0.33 0.78 7.57
C THR A 71 1.77 0.38 7.88
N GLU A 72 2.75 0.91 7.13
CA GLU A 72 4.16 0.61 7.42
C GLU A 72 4.51 1.02 8.86
N ALA A 73 4.00 2.15 9.35
CA ALA A 73 4.25 2.64 10.69
C ALA A 73 3.53 1.81 11.78
N SER A 74 2.24 1.51 11.61
CA SER A 74 1.51 0.70 12.59
C SER A 74 1.97 -0.76 12.61
N LEU A 75 2.47 -1.30 11.48
CA LEU A 75 3.11 -2.62 11.47
C LEU A 75 4.44 -2.59 12.23
N ILE A 76 5.29 -1.58 12.03
CA ILE A 76 6.53 -1.43 12.81
C ILE A 76 6.22 -1.32 14.30
N LYS A 77 5.24 -0.47 14.66
CA LYS A 77 4.80 -0.33 16.04
C LYS A 77 4.34 -1.66 16.62
N LYS A 78 3.58 -2.44 15.85
CA LYS A 78 3.12 -3.76 16.29
C LYS A 78 4.27 -4.77 16.45
N LEU A 79 5.22 -4.79 15.53
CA LEU A 79 6.43 -5.61 15.63
C LEU A 79 7.24 -5.25 16.88
N GLU A 80 7.40 -3.95 17.18
CA GLU A 80 8.07 -3.46 18.37
C GLU A 80 7.33 -3.86 19.66
N GLU A 81 6.01 -3.70 19.70
CA GLU A 81 5.16 -4.14 20.82
C GLU A 81 5.27 -5.65 21.08
N ASP A 82 5.36 -6.43 20.01
CA ASP A 82 5.48 -7.89 20.07
C ASP A 82 6.94 -8.36 20.28
N GLY A 83 7.92 -7.45 20.31
CA GLY A 83 9.34 -7.77 20.51
C GLY A 83 10.02 -8.41 19.29
N ILE A 84 9.40 -8.35 18.11
CA ILE A 84 9.91 -8.92 16.86
C ILE A 84 10.76 -7.89 16.11
N GLY A 85 12.03 -8.22 15.88
CA GLY A 85 12.98 -7.37 15.18
C GLY A 85 13.53 -6.23 16.03
N ARG A 86 14.34 -5.38 15.40
CA ARG A 86 15.10 -4.30 16.03
C ARG A 86 15.07 -3.06 15.12
N PRO A 87 15.45 -1.86 15.61
CA PRO A 87 15.52 -0.65 14.78
C PRO A 87 16.36 -0.81 13.49
N SER A 88 17.33 -1.73 13.51
CA SER A 88 18.16 -2.09 12.36
C SER A 88 17.46 -2.99 11.33
N THR A 89 16.39 -3.71 11.70
CA THR A 89 15.75 -4.73 10.87
C THR A 89 14.36 -4.35 10.36
N TYR A 90 13.66 -3.39 10.97
CA TYR A 90 12.31 -3.01 10.52
C TYR A 90 12.22 -2.65 9.03
N ALA A 91 13.13 -1.82 8.54
CA ALA A 91 13.16 -1.43 7.13
C ALA A 91 13.47 -2.61 6.20
N SER A 92 14.33 -3.55 6.62
CA SER A 92 14.68 -4.73 5.82
C SER A 92 13.57 -5.76 5.82
N ILE A 93 12.86 -5.96 6.93
CA ILE A 93 11.67 -6.81 7.03
C ILE A 93 10.61 -6.30 6.04
N LEU A 94 10.22 -5.02 6.13
CA LEU A 94 9.26 -4.42 5.20
C LEU A 94 9.74 -4.50 3.75
N GLY A 95 11.02 -4.19 3.50
CA GLY A 95 11.63 -4.28 2.19
C GLY A 95 11.50 -5.68 1.58
N THR A 96 11.76 -6.71 2.38
CA THR A 96 11.74 -8.12 1.95
C THR A 96 10.31 -8.58 1.63
N ILE A 97 9.36 -8.35 2.53
CA ILE A 97 7.99 -8.85 2.38
C ILE A 97 7.22 -8.10 1.29
N ILE A 98 7.53 -6.81 1.07
CA ILE A 98 6.86 -5.96 0.07
C ILE A 98 7.55 -6.04 -1.30
N ASN A 99 8.86 -5.80 -1.36
CA ASN A 99 9.56 -5.58 -2.64
C ASN A 99 10.21 -6.84 -3.20
N ASP A 100 10.87 -7.62 -2.34
CA ASP A 100 11.71 -8.73 -2.82
C ASP A 100 10.90 -10.01 -3.06
N ARG A 101 9.94 -10.28 -2.17
CA ARG A 101 9.13 -11.51 -2.19
C ARG A 101 7.68 -11.29 -2.62
N GLY A 102 7.13 -10.10 -2.40
CA GLY A 102 5.76 -9.76 -2.79
C GLY A 102 4.69 -10.55 -2.00
N TYR A 103 4.96 -10.89 -0.74
CA TYR A 103 3.98 -11.50 0.17
C TYR A 103 2.89 -10.51 0.59
N VAL A 104 3.24 -9.23 0.62
CA VAL A 104 2.35 -8.12 0.95
C VAL A 104 2.48 -7.07 -0.14
N HIS A 105 1.39 -6.42 -0.49
CA HIS A 105 1.41 -5.29 -1.40
C HIS A 105 0.86 -4.03 -0.72
N ARG A 106 1.36 -2.88 -1.17
CA ARG A 106 0.90 -1.59 -0.67
C ARG A 106 -0.29 -1.11 -1.49
N GLU A 107 -1.39 -0.90 -0.81
CA GLU A 107 -2.61 -0.32 -1.37
C GLU A 107 -2.83 1.05 -0.72
N ARG A 108 -2.60 2.12 -1.48
CA ARG A 108 -2.54 3.51 -0.98
C ARG A 108 -1.50 3.66 0.15
N ARG A 109 -1.95 3.70 1.41
CA ARG A 109 -1.12 3.79 2.63
C ARG A 109 -1.14 2.51 3.47
N THR A 110 -2.04 1.58 3.18
CA THR A 110 -2.24 0.34 3.94
C THR A 110 -1.57 -0.84 3.26
N LEU A 111 -1.30 -1.87 4.05
CA LEU A 111 -0.70 -3.13 3.66
C LEU A 111 -1.80 -4.18 3.52
N SER A 112 -1.81 -4.85 2.38
CA SER A 112 -2.77 -5.91 2.07
C SER A 112 -1.99 -7.19 1.72
N PRO A 113 -2.28 -8.34 2.36
CA PRO A 113 -1.61 -9.59 2.03
C PRO A 113 -1.92 -9.99 0.59
N THR A 114 -0.94 -10.58 -0.11
CA THR A 114 -1.16 -11.18 -1.43
C THR A 114 -1.61 -12.62 -1.28
N GLN A 115 -2.22 -13.18 -2.32
CA GLN A 115 -2.57 -14.60 -2.36
C GLN A 115 -1.34 -15.50 -2.10
N LEU A 116 -0.17 -15.11 -2.61
CA LEU A 116 1.09 -15.79 -2.34
C LEU A 116 1.47 -15.73 -0.85
N GLY A 117 1.34 -14.57 -0.21
CA GLY A 117 1.60 -14.43 1.22
C GLY A 117 0.72 -15.35 2.05
N ILE A 118 -0.59 -15.33 1.80
CA ILE A 118 -1.57 -16.16 2.53
C ILE A 118 -1.22 -17.64 2.37
N GLU A 119 -1.05 -18.12 1.14
CA GLU A 119 -0.79 -19.54 0.90
C GLU A 119 0.55 -20.02 1.47
N VAL A 120 1.58 -19.19 1.40
CA VAL A 120 2.88 -19.54 2.02
C VAL A 120 2.74 -19.62 3.53
N THR A 121 2.04 -18.66 4.15
CA THR A 121 1.75 -18.71 5.59
C THR A 121 0.93 -19.95 5.96
N ASP A 122 -0.14 -20.24 5.24
CA ASP A 122 -1.00 -21.41 5.46
C ASP A 122 -0.25 -22.73 5.26
N LEU A 123 0.72 -22.76 4.35
CA LEU A 123 1.58 -23.93 4.12
C LEU A 123 2.60 -24.11 5.25
N LEU A 124 3.17 -23.02 5.78
CA LEU A 124 4.22 -23.10 6.80
C LEU A 124 3.68 -23.35 8.20
N MET A 125 2.55 -22.74 8.58
CA MET A 125 1.98 -22.83 9.93
C MET A 125 1.80 -24.27 10.45
N PRO A 126 1.32 -25.26 9.67
CA PRO A 126 1.12 -26.62 10.17
C PRO A 126 2.43 -27.36 10.49
N PHE A 127 3.53 -27.00 9.81
CA PHE A 127 4.81 -27.70 9.88
C PHE A 127 5.85 -27.00 10.75
N PHE A 128 5.78 -25.67 10.86
CA PHE A 128 6.76 -24.84 11.57
C PHE A 128 6.07 -23.99 12.65
N LYS A 129 5.37 -24.65 13.58
CA LYS A 129 4.55 -23.96 14.59
C LYS A 129 5.36 -22.99 15.45
N ASP A 130 6.52 -23.46 15.93
CA ASP A 130 7.35 -22.67 16.84
C ASP A 130 7.93 -21.45 16.11
N ILE A 131 8.45 -21.63 14.88
CA ILE A 131 9.04 -20.52 14.11
C ILE A 131 7.99 -19.51 13.63
N MET A 132 6.75 -19.96 13.39
CA MET A 132 5.64 -19.10 13.00
C MET A 132 4.96 -18.44 14.19
N ASP A 133 5.36 -18.78 15.42
CA ASP A 133 4.86 -18.17 16.64
C ASP A 133 5.56 -16.84 16.95
N VAL A 134 4.76 -15.86 17.36
CA VAL A 134 5.21 -14.49 17.65
C VAL A 134 6.12 -14.47 18.89
N GLU A 135 5.75 -15.23 19.93
CA GLU A 135 6.48 -15.26 21.19
C GLU A 135 7.84 -15.94 21.02
N PHE A 136 7.90 -17.05 20.29
CA PHE A 136 9.16 -17.71 19.95
C PHE A 136 10.11 -16.77 19.17
N THR A 137 9.58 -16.04 18.19
CA THR A 137 10.39 -15.10 17.40
C THR A 137 10.95 -13.98 18.28
N ALA A 138 10.15 -13.44 19.20
CA ALA A 138 10.59 -12.42 20.15
C ALA A 138 11.66 -12.95 21.13
N GLN A 139 11.50 -14.19 21.61
CA GLN A 139 12.49 -14.84 22.46
C GLN A 139 13.85 -14.99 21.76
N MET A 140 13.85 -15.40 20.49
CA MET A 140 15.08 -15.53 19.69
C MET A 140 15.83 -14.19 19.59
N GLU A 141 15.12 -13.08 19.39
CA GLU A 141 15.76 -11.76 19.38
C GLU A 141 16.38 -11.42 20.75
N GLY A 142 15.71 -11.80 21.85
CA GLY A 142 16.28 -11.67 23.20
C GLY A 142 17.51 -12.57 23.46
N GLU A 143 17.59 -13.74 22.84
CA GLU A 143 18.79 -14.57 22.88
C GLU A 143 19.96 -13.94 22.13
N LEU A 144 19.70 -13.28 21.01
CA LEU A 144 20.73 -12.55 20.26
C LEU A 144 21.28 -11.36 21.06
N ASP A 145 20.42 -10.65 21.80
CA ASP A 145 20.86 -9.58 22.70
C ASP A 145 21.78 -10.13 23.82
N LYS A 146 21.41 -11.28 24.44
CA LYS A 146 22.26 -11.95 25.43
C LYS A 146 23.62 -12.39 24.87
N VAL A 147 23.66 -12.75 23.58
CA VAL A 147 24.91 -13.05 22.89
C VAL A 147 25.76 -11.79 22.72
N GLU A 148 25.15 -10.66 22.38
CA GLU A 148 25.84 -9.35 22.28
C GLU A 148 26.40 -8.92 23.65
N GLU A 149 25.65 -9.12 24.73
CA GLU A 149 26.06 -8.81 26.10
C GLU A 149 27.08 -9.80 26.68
N GLY A 150 27.32 -10.92 26.00
CA GLY A 150 28.25 -11.97 26.42
C GLY A 150 27.71 -12.92 27.49
N GLU A 151 26.40 -12.89 27.75
CA GLU A 151 25.70 -13.77 28.68
C GLU A 151 25.42 -15.16 28.09
N LEU A 152 25.31 -15.25 26.76
CA LEU A 152 25.06 -16.50 26.02
C LEU A 152 26.12 -16.69 24.93
N LYS A 153 26.53 -17.93 24.68
CA LYS A 153 27.41 -18.25 23.54
C LYS A 153 26.57 -18.37 22.28
N TRP A 154 26.98 -17.67 21.22
CA TRP A 154 26.29 -17.70 19.93
C TRP A 154 26.13 -19.11 19.36
N SER A 155 27.11 -20.00 19.60
CA SER A 155 27.07 -21.39 19.14
C SER A 155 25.91 -22.17 19.77
N ASP A 156 25.66 -21.90 21.04
CA ASP A 156 24.66 -22.61 21.83
C ASP A 156 23.26 -22.14 21.39
N ALA A 157 23.07 -20.82 21.25
CA ALA A 157 21.83 -20.23 20.69
C ALA A 157 21.49 -20.79 19.30
N VAL A 158 22.47 -20.86 18.38
CA VAL A 158 22.25 -21.42 17.04
C VAL A 158 21.93 -22.92 17.10
N GLN A 159 22.58 -23.67 17.99
CA GLN A 159 22.34 -25.11 18.16
C GLN A 159 20.95 -25.39 18.73
N ASP A 160 20.51 -24.57 19.69
CA ASP A 160 19.20 -24.65 20.33
C ASP A 160 18.07 -24.33 19.35
N PHE A 161 18.27 -23.39 18.44
CA PHE A 161 17.37 -23.17 17.31
C PHE A 161 17.41 -24.30 16.26
N TYR A 162 18.61 -24.73 15.85
CA TYR A 162 18.76 -25.64 14.71
C TYR A 162 18.23 -27.05 14.99
N THR A 163 18.38 -27.53 16.22
CA THR A 163 17.98 -28.90 16.61
C THR A 163 16.48 -29.16 16.44
N PRO A 164 15.55 -28.32 16.95
CA PRO A 164 14.12 -28.46 16.68
C PRO A 164 13.78 -28.16 15.22
N PHE A 165 14.35 -27.10 14.64
CA PHE A 165 14.11 -26.74 13.24
C PHE A 165 14.42 -27.90 12.28
N GLN A 166 15.52 -28.63 12.49
CA GLN A 166 15.88 -29.75 11.63
C GLN A 166 14.85 -30.90 11.70
N LYS A 167 14.20 -31.11 12.85
CA LYS A 167 13.15 -32.12 12.99
C LYS A 167 11.91 -31.69 12.23
N ASP A 168 11.50 -30.44 12.37
CA ASP A 168 10.35 -29.86 11.66
C ASP A 168 10.57 -29.86 10.15
N LEU A 169 11.78 -29.50 9.72
CA LEU A 169 12.16 -29.54 8.31
C LEU A 169 12.06 -30.96 7.72
N LYS A 170 12.53 -31.99 8.44
CA LYS A 170 12.40 -33.40 8.01
C LYS A 170 10.95 -33.87 7.96
N ALA A 171 10.09 -33.35 8.85
CA ALA A 171 8.67 -33.64 8.82
C ALA A 171 7.99 -32.95 7.63
N ALA A 172 8.33 -31.67 7.39
CA ALA A 172 7.88 -30.89 6.25
C ALA A 172 8.28 -31.52 4.92
N GLU A 173 9.54 -31.96 4.76
CA GLU A 173 10.01 -32.62 3.52
C GLU A 173 9.18 -33.86 3.16
N LYS A 174 8.60 -34.56 4.14
CA LYS A 174 7.80 -35.77 3.91
C LYS A 174 6.31 -35.49 3.77
N GLY A 175 5.80 -34.48 4.49
CA GLY A 175 4.37 -34.22 4.62
C GLY A 175 3.86 -33.00 3.85
N MET A 176 4.75 -32.10 3.43
CA MET A 176 4.36 -30.85 2.79
C MET A 176 3.94 -31.10 1.33
N PRO A 177 2.74 -30.64 0.92
CA PRO A 177 2.28 -30.77 -0.46
C PRO A 177 3.25 -30.11 -1.44
N GLU A 178 3.65 -30.84 -2.48
CA GLU A 178 4.55 -30.33 -3.50
C GLU A 178 3.83 -29.35 -4.45
N LEU A 179 3.82 -28.07 -4.10
CA LEU A 179 3.16 -27.02 -4.91
C LEU A 179 3.81 -26.80 -6.29
N LYS A 180 5.04 -27.28 -6.52
CA LYS A 180 5.73 -27.17 -7.81
C LYS A 180 5.17 -28.10 -8.88
N GLY A 181 4.57 -29.24 -8.49
CA GLY A 181 3.93 -30.18 -9.42
C GLY A 181 2.65 -29.64 -10.04
N GLY A 182 2.06 -28.63 -9.40
CA GLY A 182 0.81 -27.99 -9.75
C GLY A 182 -0.41 -28.84 -9.46
N VAL A 183 -1.46 -28.19 -8.96
CA VAL A 183 -2.73 -28.86 -8.64
C VAL A 183 -3.48 -29.12 -9.94
N GLU A 184 -3.97 -30.34 -10.14
CA GLU A 184 -4.76 -30.67 -11.33
C GLU A 184 -6.09 -29.93 -11.28
N THR A 185 -6.40 -29.16 -12.33
CA THR A 185 -7.64 -28.35 -12.36
C THR A 185 -8.86 -29.18 -12.79
N GLY A 186 -8.67 -30.44 -13.18
CA GLY A 186 -9.70 -31.30 -13.76
C GLY A 186 -10.12 -30.92 -15.19
N GLU A 187 -9.51 -29.88 -15.76
CA GLU A 187 -9.77 -29.43 -17.14
C GLU A 187 -8.74 -30.04 -18.11
N ALA A 188 -9.19 -30.48 -19.29
CA ALA A 188 -8.31 -30.94 -20.36
C ALA A 188 -7.79 -29.75 -21.19
N CYS A 189 -6.53 -29.79 -21.58
CA CYS A 189 -5.93 -28.74 -22.38
C CYS A 189 -6.51 -28.73 -23.81
N PRO A 190 -6.90 -27.57 -24.35
CA PRO A 190 -7.47 -27.47 -25.69
C PRO A 190 -6.48 -27.73 -26.83
N GLU A 191 -5.16 -27.69 -26.56
CA GLU A 191 -4.12 -27.97 -27.58
C GLU A 191 -3.65 -29.43 -27.57
N CYS A 192 -3.46 -30.01 -26.38
CA CYS A 192 -2.80 -31.31 -26.19
C CYS A 192 -3.77 -32.42 -25.69
N GLY A 193 -4.95 -32.06 -25.15
CA GLY A 193 -5.87 -33.00 -24.50
C GLY A 193 -5.44 -33.49 -23.10
N GLU A 194 -4.18 -33.27 -22.72
CA GLU A 194 -3.62 -33.60 -21.41
C GLU A 194 -4.17 -32.71 -20.30
N PRO A 195 -4.17 -33.15 -19.02
CA PRO A 195 -4.72 -32.39 -17.91
C PRO A 195 -3.98 -31.09 -17.69
N LEU A 196 -4.74 -30.03 -17.40
CA LEU A 196 -4.20 -28.74 -17.01
C LEU A 196 -3.82 -28.75 -15.53
N LYS A 197 -2.67 -28.13 -15.22
CA LYS A 197 -2.14 -27.99 -13.87
C LYS A 197 -1.97 -26.52 -13.51
N GLU A 198 -2.38 -26.16 -12.31
CA GLU A 198 -2.16 -24.85 -11.72
C GLU A 198 -0.70 -24.75 -11.25
N ARG A 199 0.11 -23.94 -11.93
CA ARG A 199 1.54 -23.76 -11.65
C ARG A 199 1.84 -22.35 -11.16
N TRP A 200 2.94 -22.22 -10.43
CA TRP A 200 3.45 -20.94 -9.94
C TRP A 200 4.39 -20.27 -10.94
N GLY A 201 4.15 -18.99 -11.22
CA GLY A 201 5.02 -18.12 -12.00
C GLY A 201 5.37 -16.84 -11.26
N ARG A 202 6.26 -16.04 -11.85
CA ARG A 202 6.69 -14.72 -11.33
C ARG A 202 5.58 -13.68 -11.16
N PHE A 203 4.41 -13.93 -11.73
CA PHE A 203 3.25 -13.03 -11.72
C PHE A 203 2.04 -13.65 -10.99
N GLY A 204 2.28 -14.67 -10.18
CA GLY A 204 1.24 -15.46 -9.54
C GLY A 204 0.97 -16.78 -10.25
N LYS A 205 -0.14 -17.40 -9.90
CA LYS A 205 -0.55 -18.69 -10.39
C LYS A 205 -1.10 -18.61 -11.82
N PHE A 206 -0.84 -19.63 -12.61
CA PHE A 206 -1.37 -19.77 -13.95
C PHE A 206 -1.62 -21.25 -14.25
N ILE A 207 -2.58 -21.51 -15.11
CA ILE A 207 -2.92 -22.84 -15.59
C ILE A 207 -2.00 -23.17 -16.77
N ALA A 208 -1.38 -24.34 -16.79
CA ALA A 208 -0.49 -24.81 -17.87
C ALA A 208 -0.75 -26.29 -18.22
N CYS A 209 -0.52 -26.70 -19.49
CA CYS A 209 -0.58 -28.13 -19.89
C CYS A 209 0.44 -28.93 -19.06
N SER A 210 0.03 -30.08 -18.53
CA SER A 210 0.90 -31.00 -17.80
C SER A 210 2.10 -31.45 -18.66
N ALA A 211 1.90 -31.59 -19.97
CA ALA A 211 2.90 -32.01 -20.96
C ALA A 211 3.89 -30.91 -21.40
N TYR A 212 4.06 -29.83 -20.64
CA TYR A 212 5.18 -28.90 -20.84
C TYR A 212 6.52 -29.63 -20.64
N PRO A 213 7.51 -29.55 -21.55
CA PRO A 213 7.72 -28.50 -22.56
C PRO A 213 7.08 -28.71 -23.94
N GLU A 214 6.53 -29.88 -24.22
CA GLU A 214 5.99 -30.27 -25.54
C GLU A 214 4.74 -29.45 -25.90
N CYS A 215 3.87 -29.18 -24.93
CA CYS A 215 2.76 -28.23 -25.07
C CYS A 215 2.98 -26.97 -24.21
N LYS A 216 2.92 -25.81 -24.85
CA LYS A 216 3.20 -24.50 -24.24
C LYS A 216 1.94 -23.71 -23.87
N TYR A 217 0.77 -24.35 -23.91
CA TYR A 217 -0.49 -23.75 -23.52
C TYR A 217 -0.44 -23.23 -22.08
N LYS A 218 -0.93 -22.00 -21.89
CA LYS A 218 -1.03 -21.33 -20.60
C LYS A 218 -2.24 -20.41 -20.56
N LYS A 219 -2.91 -20.35 -19.41
CA LYS A 219 -4.09 -19.50 -19.14
C LYS A 219 -3.97 -18.90 -17.74
N ASN A 220 -4.42 -17.67 -17.53
CA ASN A 220 -4.45 -17.08 -16.18
C ASN A 220 -5.67 -17.61 -15.40
N LEU A 221 -5.61 -17.65 -14.07
CA LEU A 221 -6.74 -18.05 -13.24
C LEU A 221 -7.84 -16.97 -13.21
N PRO A 222 -9.12 -17.35 -13.13
CA PRO A 222 -10.21 -16.41 -12.87
C PRO A 222 -9.96 -15.72 -11.50
N GLY A 223 -10.03 -14.39 -11.46
CA GLY A 223 -9.70 -13.58 -10.26
C GLY A 223 -8.24 -13.12 -10.17
N SER A 224 -7.33 -13.66 -11.00
CA SER A 224 -5.98 -13.10 -11.23
C SER A 224 -5.94 -12.19 -12.46
N GLU A 225 -7.07 -11.55 -12.74
CA GLU A 225 -7.18 -10.59 -13.82
C GLU A 225 -6.36 -9.36 -13.44
N ARG A 226 -5.50 -8.93 -14.37
CA ARG A 226 -4.92 -7.59 -14.28
C ARG A 226 -6.10 -6.61 -14.13
N PRO A 227 -5.92 -5.47 -13.42
CA PRO A 227 -6.94 -4.42 -13.42
C PRO A 227 -7.45 -4.27 -14.86
N GLU A 228 -8.77 -4.42 -15.03
CA GLU A 228 -9.37 -4.38 -16.36
C GLU A 228 -8.84 -3.16 -17.11
N ASP A 229 -8.60 -3.34 -18.39
CA ASP A 229 -8.13 -2.29 -19.28
C ASP A 229 -9.13 -1.12 -19.21
N GLU A 230 -8.78 -0.05 -18.47
CA GLU A 230 -9.65 1.13 -18.38
C GLU A 230 -9.76 1.72 -19.79
N PRO A 231 -10.97 1.76 -20.40
CA PRO A 231 -11.14 2.31 -21.74
C PRO A 231 -10.83 3.81 -21.71
N THR A 232 -10.11 4.29 -22.73
CA THR A 232 -9.92 5.72 -22.93
C THR A 232 -10.77 6.22 -24.09
N ASP A 233 -11.06 7.53 -24.09
CA ASP A 233 -11.76 8.19 -25.19
C ASP A 233 -10.86 8.38 -26.44
N GLU A 234 -9.59 7.97 -26.39
CA GLU A 234 -8.63 8.13 -27.48
C GLU A 234 -8.66 6.95 -28.46
N LYS A 235 -8.72 7.26 -29.76
CA LYS A 235 -8.52 6.28 -30.84
C LYS A 235 -7.04 6.14 -31.17
N CYS A 236 -6.62 4.93 -31.51
CA CYS A 236 -5.23 4.68 -31.87
C CYS A 236 -4.90 5.33 -33.23
N PRO A 237 -3.78 6.07 -33.34
CA PRO A 237 -3.37 6.74 -34.58
C PRO A 237 -2.95 5.77 -35.70
N THR A 238 -2.79 4.48 -35.41
CA THR A 238 -2.32 3.47 -36.37
C THR A 238 -3.42 2.48 -36.78
N CYS A 239 -4.30 2.12 -35.83
CA CYS A 239 -5.29 1.04 -36.00
C CYS A 239 -6.74 1.54 -35.95
N GLU A 240 -6.98 2.82 -35.61
CA GLU A 240 -8.29 3.45 -35.29
C GLU A 240 -9.13 2.78 -34.20
N ARG A 241 -8.72 1.60 -33.69
CA ARG A 241 -9.31 0.92 -32.54
C ARG A 241 -9.17 1.79 -31.28
N PRO A 242 -10.10 1.67 -30.31
CA PRO A 242 -10.00 2.39 -29.04
C PRO A 242 -8.70 2.04 -28.32
N MET A 243 -8.11 3.02 -27.66
CA MET A 243 -6.97 2.82 -26.79
C MET A 243 -7.44 2.49 -25.37
N VAL A 244 -6.59 1.79 -24.63
CA VAL A 244 -6.87 1.33 -23.27
C VAL A 244 -5.67 1.61 -22.36
N ILE A 245 -5.93 1.90 -21.09
CA ILE A 245 -4.88 2.04 -20.09
C ILE A 245 -4.46 0.64 -19.61
N LYS A 246 -3.19 0.31 -19.84
CA LYS A 246 -2.55 -0.92 -19.39
C LYS A 246 -1.55 -0.64 -18.28
N HIS A 247 -1.28 -1.66 -17.48
CA HIS A 247 -0.30 -1.61 -16.40
C HIS A 247 1.01 -2.30 -16.84
N GLY A 248 2.13 -1.59 -16.74
CA GLY A 248 3.47 -2.09 -17.09
C GLY A 248 4.50 -1.86 -15.99
N ARG A 249 5.74 -2.32 -16.21
CA ARG A 249 6.86 -2.21 -15.24
C ARG A 249 7.18 -0.78 -14.78
N PHE A 250 6.79 0.23 -15.56
CA PHE A 250 7.08 1.65 -15.29
C PHE A 250 5.85 2.45 -14.86
N GLY A 251 4.69 1.81 -14.72
CA GLY A 251 3.42 2.46 -14.40
C GLY A 251 2.33 2.20 -15.43
N LYS A 252 1.24 2.96 -15.32
CA LYS A 252 0.12 2.98 -16.28
C LYS A 252 0.57 3.59 -17.61
N PHE A 253 0.16 3.02 -18.73
CA PHE A 253 0.43 3.52 -20.09
C PHE A 253 -0.76 3.23 -21.01
N ILE A 254 -0.90 3.99 -22.09
CA ILE A 254 -2.00 3.82 -23.07
C ILE A 254 -1.52 2.90 -24.20
N ALA A 255 -2.31 1.92 -24.60
CA ALA A 255 -2.01 0.99 -25.71
C ALA A 255 -3.23 0.79 -26.64
N CYS A 256 -3.03 0.49 -27.94
CA CYS A 256 -4.14 0.06 -28.82
C CYS A 256 -4.78 -1.21 -28.21
N SER A 257 -6.11 -1.27 -28.16
CA SER A 257 -6.87 -2.47 -27.77
C SER A 257 -6.52 -3.70 -28.61
N GLY A 258 -6.05 -3.49 -29.84
CA GLY A 258 -5.52 -4.54 -30.71
C GLY A 258 -4.11 -5.03 -30.38
N TYR A 259 -3.54 -4.74 -29.22
CA TYR A 259 -2.26 -5.30 -28.81
C TYR A 259 -2.41 -6.82 -28.59
N PRO A 260 -1.58 -7.70 -29.20
CA PRO A 260 -0.24 -7.45 -29.74
C PRO A 260 -0.14 -7.21 -31.26
N GLU A 261 -1.25 -7.23 -32.01
CA GLU A 261 -1.27 -6.96 -33.47
C GLU A 261 -0.87 -5.51 -33.80
N CYS A 262 -1.33 -4.56 -32.98
CA CYS A 262 -0.92 -3.16 -33.06
C CYS A 262 -0.10 -2.80 -31.81
N LYS A 263 1.21 -2.56 -31.99
CA LYS A 263 2.16 -2.26 -30.91
C LYS A 263 2.21 -0.77 -30.53
N THR A 264 1.25 0.03 -31.01
CA THR A 264 1.19 1.46 -30.72
C THR A 264 0.90 1.68 -29.24
N THR A 265 1.82 2.36 -28.56
CA THR A 265 1.73 2.73 -27.15
C THR A 265 2.03 4.21 -26.99
N LYS A 266 1.39 4.84 -26.00
CA LYS A 266 1.58 6.24 -25.63
C LYS A 266 1.72 6.35 -24.10
N PRO A 267 2.58 7.24 -23.60
CA PRO A 267 2.59 7.56 -22.17
C PRO A 267 1.30 8.31 -21.79
N ILE A 268 0.84 8.13 -20.54
CA ILE A 268 -0.24 8.96 -20.00
C ILE A 268 0.35 10.35 -19.72
N THR A 269 -0.19 11.36 -20.38
CA THR A 269 0.20 12.76 -20.18
C THR A 269 -0.78 13.43 -19.22
N LEU A 270 -0.30 14.43 -18.47
CA LEU A 270 -1.14 15.21 -17.55
C LEU A 270 -1.88 16.36 -18.26
N GLY A 271 -1.80 16.45 -19.59
CA GLY A 271 -2.35 17.57 -20.37
C GLY A 271 -1.61 18.91 -20.19
N ILE A 272 -0.51 18.93 -19.42
CA ILE A 272 0.27 20.14 -19.13
C ILE A 272 1.45 20.21 -20.11
N GLU A 273 1.56 21.32 -20.83
CA GLU A 273 2.68 21.60 -21.74
C GLU A 273 3.99 21.82 -20.97
N CYS A 274 5.08 21.28 -21.51
CA CYS A 274 6.40 21.45 -20.92
C CYS A 274 6.86 22.92 -21.03
N PRO A 275 7.23 23.57 -19.92
CA PRO A 275 7.56 24.99 -19.90
C PRO A 275 8.91 25.31 -20.58
N GLU A 276 9.80 24.32 -20.70
CA GLU A 276 11.10 24.51 -21.38
C GLU A 276 11.02 24.37 -22.90
N CYS A 277 10.32 23.35 -23.39
CA CYS A 277 10.37 23.00 -24.81
C CYS A 277 9.09 23.34 -25.58
N HIS A 278 7.96 23.58 -24.91
CA HIS A 278 6.63 23.82 -25.49
C HIS A 278 6.13 22.80 -26.52
N LYS A 279 6.91 21.75 -26.82
CA LYS A 279 6.62 20.69 -27.79
C LYS A 279 6.20 19.39 -27.12
N GLY A 280 6.67 19.17 -25.90
CA GLY A 280 6.34 17.99 -25.10
C GLY A 280 5.30 18.28 -24.03
N GLN A 281 4.69 17.23 -23.52
CA GLN A 281 3.77 17.28 -22.37
C GLN A 281 4.42 16.61 -21.16
N ILE A 282 3.97 16.99 -19.96
CA ILE A 282 4.49 16.40 -18.73
C ILE A 282 3.86 15.01 -18.52
N VAL A 283 4.72 14.02 -18.27
CA VAL A 283 4.37 12.61 -18.01
C VAL A 283 4.85 12.17 -16.64
N GLU A 284 4.10 11.30 -15.99
CA GLU A 284 4.49 10.66 -14.74
C GLU A 284 5.49 9.52 -15.01
N ARG A 285 6.58 9.46 -14.23
CA ARG A 285 7.65 8.45 -14.33
C ARG A 285 8.08 7.98 -12.94
N ARG A 286 8.69 6.79 -12.87
CA ARG A 286 9.28 6.25 -11.64
C ARG A 286 10.80 6.14 -11.73
N SER A 287 11.49 6.58 -10.67
CA SER A 287 12.94 6.44 -10.54
C SER A 287 13.34 5.01 -10.18
N ARG A 288 14.63 4.66 -10.32
CA ARG A 288 15.17 3.33 -9.92
C ARG A 288 14.94 3.01 -8.44
N LYS A 289 14.82 4.03 -7.58
CA LYS A 289 14.52 3.90 -6.13
C LYS A 289 13.02 3.94 -5.82
N GLY A 290 12.15 3.80 -6.82
CA GLY A 290 10.70 3.74 -6.65
C GLY A 290 9.99 5.08 -6.44
N ARG A 291 10.71 6.21 -6.33
CA ARG A 291 10.10 7.55 -6.20
C ARG A 291 9.50 8.02 -7.53
N THR A 292 8.26 8.51 -7.49
CA THR A 292 7.59 9.15 -8.64
C THR A 292 8.21 10.54 -8.91
N PHE A 293 8.39 10.85 -10.19
CA PHE A 293 8.77 12.17 -10.69
C PHE A 293 8.02 12.45 -11.99
N PHE A 294 7.93 13.72 -12.38
CA PHE A 294 7.24 14.19 -13.57
C PHE A 294 8.26 14.74 -14.56
N GLY A 295 8.29 14.22 -15.77
CA GLY A 295 9.29 14.61 -16.77
C GLY A 295 8.65 14.94 -18.12
N CYS A 296 9.41 15.57 -19.02
CA CYS A 296 8.93 15.84 -20.36
C CYS A 296 8.77 14.56 -21.21
N SER A 297 7.69 14.47 -21.99
CA SER A 297 7.47 13.39 -22.96
C SER A 297 8.50 13.40 -24.10
N ALA A 298 9.07 14.56 -24.43
CA ALA A 298 10.09 14.74 -25.46
C ALA A 298 11.52 14.38 -24.99
N TYR A 299 11.67 13.67 -23.86
CA TYR A 299 12.97 13.10 -23.47
C TYR A 299 13.41 12.05 -24.50
N PRO A 300 14.67 12.05 -25.01
CA PRO A 300 15.86 12.70 -24.43
C PRO A 300 16.10 14.17 -24.78
N ASP A 301 15.37 14.73 -25.74
CA ASP A 301 15.61 16.08 -26.28
C ASP A 301 15.31 17.20 -25.27
N CYS A 302 14.36 16.97 -24.36
CA CYS A 302 14.08 17.84 -23.22
C CYS A 302 14.29 17.09 -21.90
N LYS A 303 15.14 17.66 -21.02
CA LYS A 303 15.52 17.07 -19.72
C LYS A 303 14.76 17.66 -18.53
N PHE A 304 13.68 18.39 -18.77
CA PHE A 304 12.83 18.97 -17.74
C PHE A 304 12.28 17.89 -16.79
N VAL A 305 12.44 18.10 -15.48
CA VAL A 305 12.01 17.19 -14.41
C VAL A 305 11.44 17.99 -13.23
N LEU A 306 10.35 17.47 -12.65
CA LEU A 306 9.72 17.94 -11.44
C LEU A 306 9.52 16.77 -10.46
N TRP A 307 9.67 17.04 -9.17
CA TRP A 307 9.44 16.05 -8.11
C TRP A 307 8.05 16.16 -7.48
N GLN A 308 7.39 17.29 -7.67
CA GLN A 308 6.04 17.57 -7.19
C GLN A 308 5.06 17.47 -8.35
N ARG A 309 3.82 17.08 -8.07
CA ARG A 309 2.79 16.88 -9.11
C ARG A 309 2.38 18.22 -9.69
N PRO A 310 2.50 18.46 -11.01
CA PRO A 310 2.02 19.69 -11.61
C PRO A 310 0.49 19.66 -11.75
N VAL A 311 -0.15 20.80 -11.52
CA VAL A 311 -1.59 21.03 -11.62
C VAL A 311 -1.81 22.17 -12.60
N GLN A 312 -2.71 21.98 -13.58
CA GLN A 312 -2.98 22.93 -14.67
C GLN A 312 -3.75 24.16 -14.17
N GLU A 313 -3.09 24.98 -13.36
CA GLU A 313 -3.61 26.24 -12.83
C GLU A 313 -2.52 27.30 -12.96
N PRO A 314 -2.80 28.44 -13.63
CA PRO A 314 -1.81 29.49 -13.77
C PRO A 314 -1.53 30.16 -12.42
N CYS A 315 -0.27 30.49 -12.17
CA CYS A 315 0.10 31.19 -10.94
C CYS A 315 -0.44 32.63 -10.94
N PRO A 316 -1.21 33.06 -9.93
CA PRO A 316 -1.80 34.40 -9.89
C PRO A 316 -0.77 35.51 -9.66
N LYS A 317 0.43 35.19 -9.14
CA LYS A 317 1.51 36.19 -8.93
C LYS A 317 2.40 36.40 -10.15
N CYS A 318 2.73 35.35 -10.88
CA CYS A 318 3.78 35.41 -11.93
C CYS A 318 3.35 34.85 -13.28
N ALA A 319 2.06 34.51 -13.44
CA ALA A 319 1.48 33.92 -14.66
C ALA A 319 2.22 32.65 -15.16
N ALA A 320 2.88 31.93 -14.25
CA ALA A 320 3.48 30.63 -14.57
C ALA A 320 2.39 29.63 -15.02
N PRO A 321 2.68 28.73 -15.98
CA PRO A 321 1.66 27.92 -16.65
C PRO A 321 0.96 26.86 -15.79
N PHE A 322 1.55 26.47 -14.66
CA PHE A 322 0.98 25.48 -13.74
C PHE A 322 1.46 25.77 -12.31
N LEU A 323 0.85 25.12 -11.32
CA LEU A 323 1.33 25.07 -9.94
C LEU A 323 1.87 23.67 -9.64
N THR A 324 2.74 23.53 -8.66
CA THR A 324 3.16 22.23 -8.13
C THR A 324 2.44 21.93 -6.83
N GLU A 325 2.02 20.69 -6.68
CA GLU A 325 1.28 20.21 -5.54
C GLU A 325 2.11 19.27 -4.68
N ARG A 326 1.99 19.46 -3.38
CA ARG A 326 2.49 18.55 -2.36
C ARG A 326 1.35 18.22 -1.40
N VAL A 327 1.07 16.93 -1.25
CA VAL A 327 0.21 16.42 -0.19
C VAL A 327 1.11 15.99 0.97
N ALA A 328 0.89 16.58 2.14
CA ALA A 328 1.58 16.20 3.37
C ALA A 328 0.62 16.38 4.55
N ARG A 329 0.52 15.37 5.44
CA ARG A 329 -0.33 15.42 6.64
C ARG A 329 -1.79 15.86 6.36
N GLY A 330 -2.43 15.23 5.37
CA GLY A 330 -3.82 15.55 5.00
C GLY A 330 -4.04 16.95 4.38
N ARG A 331 -2.99 17.76 4.21
CA ARG A 331 -3.06 19.08 3.59
C ARG A 331 -2.45 19.05 2.20
N ARG A 332 -3.17 19.62 1.25
CA ARG A 332 -2.74 19.80 -0.13
C ARG A 332 -2.24 21.22 -0.30
N THR A 333 -0.91 21.40 -0.37
CA THR A 333 -0.31 22.71 -0.61
C THR A 333 0.09 22.83 -2.07
N GLN A 334 -0.36 23.90 -2.72
CA GLN A 334 0.04 24.27 -4.07
C GLN A 334 1.04 25.42 -4.02
N LYS A 335 2.15 25.30 -4.74
CA LYS A 335 3.21 26.30 -4.85
C LYS A 335 3.50 26.63 -6.30
N CYS A 336 4.04 27.82 -6.56
CA CYS A 336 4.54 28.12 -7.89
C CYS A 336 5.79 27.29 -8.20
N TRP A 337 5.87 26.74 -9.42
CA TRP A 337 7.03 25.96 -9.86
C TRP A 337 8.25 26.82 -10.21
N ARG A 338 8.03 28.07 -10.63
CA ARG A 338 9.10 28.97 -11.09
C ARG A 338 9.98 29.40 -9.91
N GLU A 339 11.28 29.15 -10.01
CA GLU A 339 12.27 29.65 -9.07
C GLU A 339 12.23 31.19 -9.02
N GLY A 340 11.97 31.74 -7.84
CA GLY A 340 11.82 33.20 -7.63
C GLY A 340 10.39 33.69 -7.38
N CYS A 341 9.36 32.82 -7.48
CA CYS A 341 8.00 33.17 -7.07
C CYS A 341 7.63 32.46 -5.75
N ASP A 342 7.21 33.25 -4.76
CA ASP A 342 6.86 32.81 -3.40
C ASP A 342 5.38 32.43 -3.24
N PHE A 343 4.63 32.29 -4.33
CA PHE A 343 3.22 31.95 -4.26
C PHE A 343 3.01 30.53 -3.68
N SER A 344 2.19 30.44 -2.64
CA SER A 344 1.77 29.20 -2.00
C SER A 344 0.34 29.36 -1.50
N ARG A 345 -0.51 28.34 -1.70
CA ARG A 345 -1.86 28.26 -1.12
C ARG A 345 -2.17 26.86 -0.62
N GLU A 346 -3.05 26.77 0.37
CA GLU A 346 -3.68 25.50 0.72
C GLU A 346 -4.88 25.30 -0.21
N ALA A 347 -5.01 24.08 -0.76
CA ALA A 347 -6.11 23.68 -1.61
C ALA A 347 -6.91 22.58 -0.88
N GLU A 348 -8.23 22.58 -1.06
CA GLU A 348 -9.08 21.52 -0.52
C GLU A 348 -8.83 20.20 -1.26
N ILE A 349 -8.91 19.09 -0.53
CA ILE A 349 -8.87 17.75 -1.12
C ILE A 349 -10.27 17.47 -1.65
N THR A 350 -10.48 17.69 -2.96
CA THR A 350 -11.66 17.15 -3.63
C THR A 350 -11.47 15.65 -3.78
N VAL A 351 -12.16 14.87 -2.93
CA VAL A 351 -12.30 13.42 -3.10
C VAL A 351 -13.30 13.22 -4.23
N ALA A 352 -12.79 12.92 -5.43
CA ALA A 352 -13.60 12.45 -6.56
C ALA A 352 -13.49 10.93 -6.67
#